data_AF-A0A8B9H936-F1
#
_entry.id   AF-A0A8B9H936-F1
#
_cell.length_a   1.000
_cell.length_b   1.000
_cell.length_c   1.000
_cell.angle_alpha   90.00
_cell.angle_beta   90.00
_cell.angle_gamma   90.00
#
_symmetry.space_group_name_H-M   'P 1'
#
loop_
_entity.id
_entity.type
_entity.pdbx_description
1 polymer ?
#
loop_
_entity_poly.entity_id
_entity_poly.type
_entity_poly.pdbx_seq_one_letter_code
_entity_poly.pdbx_strand_id
1 'polypeptide(L)'
;MPARLRIFSLNCWGIRHLSKHCAQRYAMIGDLLSKEQHDVAVLQEVWSEKDFLFLKKKLGGTHPYCHYFKSGFFGSGLAVFSKHRIHDTFLYKYTLNGYPYMAHHGDWFGGKAVGKILLNIDGLEVHVFVTHLHAEYSREQDSYLPHRVVQAWELQNFIRHTSAGADVVILGGDLNMHPTDLGIRLLQSYTELKDCFNETASFDGCEQGFTHITDNPFTHKQGLVPFGGGIRIDYIFFKGSEKAQVSCESLSTSKGPIPGQPFPYSDHETLSAELVLYPAKVEKGESTQEKVCTTEKLSELVNIVTEARTEVKVGLHCAERMRYTAARTGIMGLALLLLELAIAAVPCLALGTEQNFPKASFYLLGALCFSILFSTTLLYIFYGMEVRALQGAEDQMRLAVGSLQERLKEITNGVSEERSQEKDHGDPHD
;
A
#
# COMPACT_ATOMS: atom_id res chain seq x y z
N MET A 1 -34.63 3.39 -6.26
CA MET A 1 -34.19 2.04 -6.68
C MET A 1 -32.73 1.88 -6.26
N PRO A 2 -32.24 0.67 -5.96
CA PRO A 2 -30.83 0.50 -5.61
C PRO A 2 -29.94 0.90 -6.80
N ALA A 3 -28.85 1.61 -6.52
CA ALA A 3 -27.87 1.97 -7.54
C ALA A 3 -26.87 0.82 -7.70
N ARG A 4 -26.52 0.48 -8.94
CA ARG A 4 -25.50 -0.54 -9.25
C ARG A 4 -24.22 0.14 -9.67
N LEU A 5 -23.10 -0.34 -9.14
CA LEU A 5 -21.79 0.22 -9.37
C LEU A 5 -20.76 -0.87 -9.69
N ARG A 6 -20.23 -0.86 -10.90
CA ARG A 6 -19.17 -1.80 -11.35
C ARG A 6 -17.79 -1.18 -11.17
N ILE A 7 -16.97 -1.81 -10.34
CA ILE A 7 -15.60 -1.37 -10.02
C ILE A 7 -14.59 -2.33 -10.65
N PHE A 8 -13.63 -1.78 -11.37
CA PHE A 8 -12.52 -2.53 -11.97
C PHE A 8 -11.19 -2.17 -11.32
N SER A 9 -10.35 -3.16 -11.03
CA SER A 9 -8.97 -2.96 -10.59
C SER A 9 -7.99 -3.79 -11.42
N LEU A 10 -6.85 -3.19 -11.77
CA LEU A 10 -5.76 -3.91 -12.45
C LEU A 10 -4.41 -3.22 -12.22
N ASN A 11 -3.43 -3.98 -11.69
CA ASN A 11 -2.02 -3.65 -11.88
C ASN A 11 -1.66 -3.90 -13.35
N CYS A 12 -1.32 -2.83 -14.07
CA CYS A 12 -1.09 -2.86 -15.52
C CYS A 12 0.32 -3.31 -15.92
N TRP A 13 1.23 -3.51 -14.97
CA TRP A 13 2.62 -3.88 -15.23
C TRP A 13 3.25 -3.00 -16.31
N GLY A 14 3.18 -1.68 -16.16
CA GLY A 14 3.64 -0.72 -17.16
C GLY A 14 5.12 -0.37 -17.06
N ILE A 15 5.96 -1.24 -16.50
CA ILE A 15 7.36 -0.94 -16.19
C ILE A 15 8.14 -0.80 -17.49
N ARG A 16 8.67 0.40 -17.73
CA ARG A 16 9.40 0.70 -18.96
C ARG A 16 10.63 -0.21 -19.07
N HIS A 17 10.83 -0.78 -20.25
CA HIS A 17 11.94 -1.71 -20.59
C HIS A 17 11.90 -3.10 -19.93
N LEU A 18 11.16 -3.30 -18.84
CA LEU A 18 11.02 -4.61 -18.19
C LEU A 18 9.77 -5.35 -18.65
N SER A 19 8.64 -4.66 -18.75
CA SER A 19 7.36 -5.28 -19.05
C SER A 19 7.22 -5.62 -20.54
N LYS A 20 6.85 -6.87 -20.80
CA LYS A 20 6.71 -7.40 -22.17
C LYS A 20 5.42 -6.89 -22.83
N HIS A 21 5.48 -6.68 -24.14
CA HIS A 21 4.33 -6.31 -24.99
C HIS A 21 3.52 -5.10 -24.49
N CYS A 22 4.16 -4.15 -23.82
CA CYS A 22 3.49 -3.06 -23.10
C CYS A 22 2.45 -2.31 -23.97
N ALA A 23 2.83 -1.82 -25.14
CA ALA A 23 1.90 -1.09 -26.03
C ALA A 23 0.69 -1.93 -26.47
N GLN A 24 0.90 -3.21 -26.78
CA GLN A 24 -0.19 -4.10 -27.17
C GLN A 24 -1.12 -4.42 -25.98
N ARG A 25 -0.56 -4.64 -24.79
CA ARG A 25 -1.36 -4.86 -23.57
C ARG A 25 -2.19 -3.65 -23.21
N TYR A 26 -1.64 -2.43 -23.28
CA TYR A 26 -2.42 -1.21 -23.08
C TYR A 26 -3.55 -1.05 -24.11
N ALA A 27 -3.33 -1.45 -25.37
CA ALA A 27 -4.40 -1.48 -26.36
C ALA A 27 -5.52 -2.46 -25.96
N MET A 28 -5.16 -3.67 -25.52
CA MET A 28 -6.10 -4.69 -25.04
C MET A 28 -6.85 -4.25 -23.77
N ILE A 29 -6.17 -3.64 -22.80
CA ILE A 29 -6.77 -3.09 -21.58
C ILE A 29 -7.80 -2.02 -21.95
N GLY A 30 -7.47 -1.13 -22.88
CA GLY A 30 -8.42 -0.12 -23.36
C GLY A 30 -9.63 -0.73 -24.09
N ASP A 31 -9.45 -1.82 -24.83
CA ASP A 31 -10.57 -2.53 -25.48
C ASP A 31 -11.47 -3.21 -24.46
N LEU A 32 -10.88 -3.86 -23.45
CA LEU A 32 -11.59 -4.46 -22.33
C LEU A 32 -12.44 -3.41 -21.60
N LEU A 33 -11.82 -2.32 -21.15
CA LEU A 33 -12.51 -1.25 -20.42
C LEU A 33 -13.61 -0.61 -21.28
N SER A 34 -13.36 -0.37 -22.56
CA SER A 34 -14.38 0.19 -23.46
C SER A 34 -15.56 -0.75 -23.70
N LYS A 35 -15.32 -2.07 -23.73
CA LYS A 35 -16.36 -3.08 -23.95
C LYS A 35 -17.18 -3.31 -22.69
N GLU A 36 -16.51 -3.55 -21.56
CA GLU A 36 -17.15 -3.89 -20.29
C GLU A 36 -17.84 -2.70 -19.65
N GLN A 37 -17.34 -1.49 -19.90
CA GLN A 37 -17.91 -0.24 -19.38
C GLN A 37 -18.15 -0.33 -17.87
N HIS A 38 -17.10 -0.55 -17.09
CA HIS A 38 -17.15 -0.38 -15.64
C HIS A 38 -17.45 1.08 -15.29
N ASP A 39 -18.02 1.35 -14.12
CA ASP A 39 -18.33 2.72 -13.73
C ASP A 39 -17.10 3.47 -13.22
N VAL A 40 -16.20 2.74 -12.57
CA VAL A 40 -14.88 3.22 -12.15
C VAL A 40 -13.84 2.12 -12.37
N ALA A 41 -12.75 2.48 -13.04
CA ALA A 41 -11.57 1.64 -13.20
C ALA A 41 -10.38 2.29 -12.48
N VAL A 42 -9.82 1.58 -11.50
CA VAL A 42 -8.63 1.98 -10.74
C VAL A 42 -7.43 1.16 -11.22
N LEU A 43 -6.40 1.83 -11.73
CA LEU A 43 -5.26 1.19 -12.37
C LEU A 43 -3.99 1.48 -11.59
N GLN A 44 -3.16 0.45 -11.40
CA GLN A 44 -1.82 0.55 -10.81
C GLN A 44 -0.76 0.30 -11.88
N GLU A 45 0.48 0.68 -11.59
CA GLU A 45 1.63 0.55 -12.50
C GLU A 45 1.46 1.20 -13.89
N VAL A 46 0.66 2.27 -13.97
CA VAL A 46 0.64 3.18 -15.13
C VAL A 46 1.80 4.16 -15.02
N TRP A 47 3.03 3.65 -15.16
CA TRP A 47 4.27 4.42 -14.93
C TRP A 47 4.56 5.49 -16.00
N SER A 48 3.92 5.39 -17.16
CA SER A 48 4.20 6.24 -18.32
C SER A 48 3.00 7.14 -18.63
N GLU A 49 3.22 8.45 -18.58
CA GLU A 49 2.19 9.44 -18.94
C GLU A 49 1.71 9.26 -20.38
N LYS A 50 2.56 8.75 -21.28
CA LYS A 50 2.18 8.41 -22.64
C LYS A 50 1.12 7.30 -22.69
N ASP A 51 1.28 6.26 -21.86
CA ASP A 51 0.34 5.13 -21.82
C ASP A 51 -0.98 5.54 -21.15
N PHE A 52 -0.93 6.40 -20.12
CA PHE A 52 -2.11 7.07 -19.58
C PHE A 52 -2.85 7.90 -20.64
N LEU A 53 -2.16 8.75 -21.39
CA LEU A 53 -2.75 9.58 -22.43
C LEU A 53 -3.35 8.75 -23.58
N PHE A 54 -2.73 7.61 -23.90
CA PHE A 54 -3.29 6.64 -24.84
C PHE A 54 -4.64 6.09 -24.34
N LEU A 55 -4.70 5.62 -23.09
CA LEU A 55 -5.95 5.14 -22.48
C LEU A 55 -7.01 6.24 -22.42
N LYS A 56 -6.63 7.45 -22.01
CA LYS A 56 -7.52 8.63 -21.99
C LYS A 56 -8.16 8.91 -23.34
N LYS A 57 -7.37 8.86 -24.42
CA LYS A 57 -7.91 9.04 -25.77
C LYS A 57 -8.85 7.89 -26.16
N LYS A 58 -8.45 6.64 -25.88
CA LYS A 58 -9.21 5.44 -26.25
C LYS A 58 -10.54 5.33 -25.50
N LEU A 59 -10.56 5.71 -24.22
CA LEU A 59 -11.72 5.62 -23.33
C LEU A 59 -12.58 6.88 -23.30
N GLY A 60 -12.26 7.93 -24.07
CA GLY A 60 -12.97 9.22 -24.00
C GLY A 60 -14.48 9.15 -24.26
N GLY A 61 -14.96 8.12 -24.97
CA GLY A 61 -16.39 7.88 -25.19
C GLY A 61 -17.10 7.06 -24.12
N THR A 62 -16.38 6.29 -23.31
CA THR A 62 -16.96 5.40 -22.27
C THR A 62 -16.64 5.88 -20.85
N HIS A 63 -15.42 6.34 -20.59
CA HIS A 63 -14.95 6.84 -19.31
C HIS A 63 -14.37 8.26 -19.48
N PRO A 64 -15.21 9.27 -19.73
CA PRO A 64 -14.74 10.62 -20.09
C PRO A 64 -14.01 11.34 -18.95
N TYR A 65 -14.20 10.90 -17.70
CA TYR A 65 -13.55 11.50 -16.53
C TYR A 65 -12.39 10.62 -16.09
N CYS A 66 -11.19 11.20 -16.03
CA CYS A 66 -10.00 10.46 -15.65
C CYS A 66 -9.03 11.33 -14.86
N HIS A 67 -8.23 10.71 -14.00
CA HIS A 67 -7.18 11.37 -13.26
C HIS A 67 -5.92 10.52 -13.22
N TYR A 68 -4.77 11.19 -13.35
CA TYR A 68 -3.44 10.57 -13.26
C TYR A 68 -2.70 11.17 -12.07
N PHE A 69 -2.40 10.34 -11.08
CA PHE A 69 -1.76 10.79 -9.86
C PHE A 69 -0.25 10.90 -10.08
N LYS A 70 0.32 12.09 -9.92
CA LYS A 70 1.76 12.33 -10.09
C LYS A 70 2.47 12.32 -8.74
N SER A 71 3.51 11.52 -8.58
CA SER A 71 4.32 11.40 -7.35
C SER A 71 5.73 10.91 -7.67
N GLY A 72 6.69 11.11 -6.77
CA GLY A 72 8.04 10.53 -6.90
C GLY A 72 8.78 10.98 -8.16
N PHE A 73 9.77 10.20 -8.59
CA PHE A 73 10.56 10.50 -9.78
C PHE A 73 9.91 9.92 -11.05
N PHE A 74 9.43 8.67 -10.99
CA PHE A 74 8.79 8.01 -12.13
C PHE A 74 7.25 8.15 -12.16
N GLY A 75 6.60 8.71 -11.14
CA GLY A 75 5.14 8.70 -10.99
C GLY A 75 4.70 7.85 -9.80
N SER A 76 3.43 7.94 -9.38
CA SER A 76 2.84 6.97 -8.44
C SER A 76 2.44 5.66 -9.12
N GLY A 77 2.32 5.67 -10.44
CA GLY A 77 1.75 4.56 -11.22
C GLY A 77 0.23 4.46 -11.10
N LEU A 78 -0.45 5.40 -10.44
CA LEU A 78 -1.89 5.31 -10.18
C LEU A 78 -2.69 6.15 -11.18
N ALA A 79 -3.70 5.53 -11.78
CA ALA A 79 -4.64 6.21 -12.66
C ALA A 79 -6.07 5.77 -12.35
N VAL A 80 -7.04 6.66 -12.55
CA VAL A 80 -8.47 6.34 -12.45
C VAL A 80 -9.20 6.81 -13.69
N PHE A 81 -10.12 5.98 -14.17
CA PHE A 81 -11.06 6.28 -15.24
C PHE A 81 -12.48 6.05 -14.72
N SER A 82 -13.40 6.96 -15.03
CA SER A 82 -14.78 6.88 -14.55
C SER A 82 -15.77 7.39 -15.59
N LYS A 83 -16.95 6.78 -15.58
CA LYS A 83 -18.15 7.31 -16.25
C LYS A 83 -18.71 8.53 -15.53
N HIS A 84 -18.52 8.59 -14.22
CA HIS A 84 -19.06 9.61 -13.34
C HIS A 84 -18.08 10.77 -13.19
N ARG A 85 -18.61 11.98 -13.02
CA ARG A 85 -17.78 13.17 -12.89
C ARG A 85 -16.94 13.09 -11.62
N ILE A 86 -15.62 13.24 -11.78
CA ILE A 86 -14.70 13.42 -10.67
C ILE A 86 -14.82 14.87 -10.18
N HIS A 87 -15.27 15.03 -8.94
CA HIS A 87 -15.49 16.33 -8.31
C HIS A 87 -14.25 16.86 -7.59
N ASP A 88 -13.49 15.97 -6.96
CA ASP A 88 -12.26 16.32 -6.26
C ASP A 88 -11.28 15.14 -6.26
N THR A 89 -10.00 15.44 -6.04
CA THR A 89 -8.90 14.48 -6.02
C THR A 89 -7.91 14.81 -4.91
N PHE A 90 -7.43 13.80 -4.19
CA PHE A 90 -6.41 13.99 -3.15
C PHE A 90 -5.38 12.87 -3.21
N LEU A 91 -4.10 13.23 -3.24
CA LEU A 91 -2.98 12.29 -3.26
C LEU A 91 -2.21 12.34 -1.94
N TYR A 92 -1.97 11.17 -1.36
CA TYR A 92 -1.07 11.01 -0.22
C TYR A 92 0.07 10.05 -0.58
N LYS A 93 1.30 10.56 -0.57
CA LYS A 93 2.51 9.76 -0.81
C LYS A 93 2.97 9.12 0.49
N TYR A 94 3.26 7.81 0.45
CA TYR A 94 3.76 7.11 1.61
C TYR A 94 5.17 7.53 2.01
N THR A 95 5.45 7.48 3.31
CA THR A 95 6.74 7.92 3.87
C THR A 95 7.89 6.96 3.58
N LEU A 96 7.62 5.64 3.54
CA LEU A 96 8.61 4.59 3.32
C LEU A 96 8.35 3.85 2.00
N ASN A 97 9.30 3.92 1.06
CA ASN A 97 9.18 3.33 -0.29
C ASN A 97 10.40 2.46 -0.68
N GLY A 98 11.17 1.96 0.28
CA GLY A 98 12.34 1.12 0.00
C GLY A 98 13.65 1.90 0.02
N TYR A 99 14.67 1.42 -0.70
CA TYR A 99 16.03 1.97 -0.65
C TYR A 99 16.53 2.44 -2.03
N PRO A 100 17.16 3.62 -2.12
CA PRO A 100 17.66 4.17 -3.40
C PRO A 100 18.79 3.35 -4.00
N TYR A 101 19.61 2.71 -3.16
CA TYR A 101 20.75 1.89 -3.60
C TYR A 101 20.32 0.50 -4.10
N MET A 102 19.09 0.08 -3.81
CA MET A 102 18.51 -1.16 -4.36
C MET A 102 17.86 -0.85 -5.70
N ALA A 103 18.66 -0.51 -6.71
CA ALA A 103 18.16 -0.04 -8.02
C ALA A 103 17.23 -1.04 -8.73
N HIS A 104 17.39 -2.33 -8.46
CA HIS A 104 16.55 -3.40 -8.98
C HIS A 104 15.18 -3.49 -8.28
N HIS A 105 15.01 -2.81 -7.14
CA HIS A 105 13.75 -2.70 -6.41
C HIS A 105 13.16 -1.31 -6.68
N GLY A 106 12.32 -1.22 -7.71
CA GLY A 106 11.87 0.04 -8.30
C GLY A 106 11.02 0.93 -7.39
N ASP A 107 10.52 0.41 -6.26
CA ASP A 107 9.60 1.10 -5.36
C ASP A 107 10.11 2.45 -4.86
N TRP A 108 11.43 2.63 -4.64
CA TRP A 108 11.96 3.89 -4.11
C TRP A 108 11.87 5.02 -5.13
N PHE A 109 12.09 4.70 -6.40
CA PHE A 109 11.94 5.65 -7.50
C PHE A 109 10.47 5.87 -7.86
N GLY A 110 9.64 4.85 -7.59
CA GLY A 110 8.20 4.95 -7.53
C GLY A 110 7.76 5.86 -6.37
N GLY A 111 6.81 6.74 -6.64
CA GLY A 111 6.18 7.52 -5.58
C GLY A 111 4.99 6.78 -5.00
N LYS A 112 5.17 5.58 -4.40
CA LYS A 112 4.03 4.77 -3.90
C LYS A 112 3.15 5.62 -2.99
N ALA A 113 1.85 5.48 -3.17
CA ALA A 113 0.87 6.44 -2.68
C ALA A 113 -0.53 5.82 -2.65
N VAL A 114 -1.46 6.56 -2.06
CA VAL A 114 -2.91 6.39 -2.25
C VAL A 114 -3.49 7.66 -2.88
N GLY A 115 -4.23 7.47 -3.96
CA GLY A 115 -5.03 8.50 -4.60
C GLY A 115 -6.50 8.34 -4.22
N LYS A 116 -7.16 9.44 -3.86
CA LYS A 116 -8.60 9.54 -3.60
C LYS A 116 -9.25 10.32 -4.73
N ILE A 117 -10.42 9.89 -5.17
CA ILE A 117 -11.35 10.68 -5.97
C ILE A 117 -12.72 10.76 -5.29
N LEU A 118 -13.43 11.86 -5.51
CA LEU A 118 -14.80 12.05 -5.02
C LEU A 118 -15.78 12.06 -6.19
N LEU A 119 -16.80 11.22 -6.09
CA LEU A 119 -17.86 11.06 -7.07
C LEU A 119 -19.22 11.35 -6.42
N ASN A 120 -20.18 11.80 -7.21
CA ASN A 120 -21.60 11.82 -6.84
C ASN A 120 -22.33 10.85 -7.74
N ILE A 121 -22.90 9.80 -7.17
CA ILE A 121 -23.61 8.73 -7.90
C ILE A 121 -24.99 8.60 -7.29
N ASP A 122 -26.02 8.95 -8.08
CA ASP A 122 -27.43 8.93 -7.65
C ASP A 122 -27.69 9.67 -6.33
N GLY A 123 -26.96 10.78 -6.10
CA GLY A 123 -27.09 11.60 -4.89
C GLY A 123 -26.25 11.13 -3.69
N LEU A 124 -25.54 10.01 -3.81
CA LEU A 124 -24.61 9.51 -2.80
C LEU A 124 -23.20 10.04 -3.04
N GLU A 125 -22.53 10.45 -1.97
CA GLU A 125 -21.12 10.83 -1.99
C GLU A 125 -20.25 9.57 -1.92
N VAL A 126 -19.62 9.21 -3.05
CA VAL A 126 -18.79 8.01 -3.18
C VAL A 126 -17.32 8.39 -3.21
N HIS A 127 -16.56 7.94 -2.22
CA HIS A 127 -15.10 8.14 -2.16
C HIS A 127 -14.42 6.87 -2.67
N VAL A 128 -13.67 7.00 -3.77
CA VAL A 128 -12.90 5.89 -4.34
C VAL A 128 -11.42 6.13 -4.12
N PHE A 129 -10.75 5.13 -3.56
CA PHE A 129 -9.33 5.12 -3.28
C PHE A 129 -8.64 4.12 -4.22
N VAL A 130 -7.52 4.55 -4.81
CA VAL A 130 -6.60 3.71 -5.57
C VAL A 130 -5.25 3.69 -4.88
N THR A 131 -4.64 2.52 -4.70
CA THR A 131 -3.32 2.42 -4.06
C THR A 131 -2.49 1.33 -4.70
N HIS A 132 -1.17 1.44 -4.52
CA HIS A 132 -0.22 0.38 -4.80
C HIS A 132 0.81 0.40 -3.66
N LEU A 133 0.85 -0.64 -2.83
CA LEU A 133 1.79 -0.74 -1.72
C LEU A 133 3.16 -1.26 -2.19
N HIS A 134 4.15 -1.22 -1.30
CA HIS A 134 5.51 -1.66 -1.58
C HIS A 134 5.51 -3.14 -1.97
N ALA A 135 6.29 -3.53 -2.98
CA ALA A 135 6.35 -4.92 -3.42
C ALA A 135 7.00 -5.86 -2.37
N GLU A 136 6.52 -7.11 -2.31
CA GLU A 136 7.19 -8.21 -1.61
C GLU A 136 8.17 -8.91 -2.57
N TYR A 137 9.46 -8.59 -2.45
CA TYR A 137 10.48 -9.16 -3.34
C TYR A 137 10.90 -10.59 -2.96
N SER A 138 10.71 -10.98 -1.70
CA SER A 138 11.02 -12.32 -1.19
C SER A 138 10.22 -12.58 0.08
N ARG A 139 9.44 -13.67 0.09
CA ARG A 139 8.70 -14.07 1.30
C ARG A 139 9.62 -14.53 2.43
N GLU A 140 10.70 -15.24 2.09
CA GLU A 140 11.64 -15.78 3.07
C GLU A 140 12.56 -14.71 3.67
N GLN A 141 12.92 -13.69 2.88
CA GLN A 141 13.86 -12.63 3.26
C GLN A 141 13.26 -11.24 3.04
N ASP A 142 12.21 -10.96 3.78
CA ASP A 142 11.45 -9.73 3.60
C ASP A 142 11.94 -8.57 4.48
N SER A 143 12.99 -7.90 4.03
CA SER A 143 13.45 -6.65 4.67
C SER A 143 12.45 -5.50 4.57
N TYR A 144 11.42 -5.61 3.72
CA TYR A 144 10.44 -4.55 3.47
C TYR A 144 9.12 -4.75 4.22
N LEU A 145 9.00 -5.78 5.08
CA LEU A 145 7.80 -5.97 5.91
C LEU A 145 7.48 -4.71 6.74
N PRO A 146 8.45 -4.08 7.45
CA PRO A 146 8.16 -2.86 8.20
C PRO A 146 7.68 -1.72 7.30
N HIS A 147 8.18 -1.62 6.06
CA HIS A 147 7.72 -0.63 5.10
C HIS A 147 6.25 -0.89 4.73
N ARG A 148 5.88 -2.12 4.39
CA ARG A 148 4.49 -2.49 4.06
C ARG A 148 3.54 -2.25 5.24
N VAL A 149 3.97 -2.56 6.47
CA VAL A 149 3.18 -2.30 7.68
C VAL A 149 2.97 -0.80 7.91
N VAL A 150 4.01 0.04 7.75
CA VAL A 150 3.86 1.50 7.85
C VAL A 150 2.96 2.04 6.74
N GLN A 151 3.09 1.56 5.50
CA GLN A 151 2.22 1.99 4.42
C GLN A 151 0.75 1.59 4.67
N ALA A 152 0.49 0.38 5.19
CA ALA A 152 -0.85 -0.05 5.58
C ALA A 152 -1.42 0.82 6.72
N TRP A 153 -0.58 1.17 7.69
CA TRP A 153 -0.92 2.09 8.77
C TRP A 153 -1.28 3.50 8.26
N GLU A 154 -0.51 4.02 7.30
CA GLU A 154 -0.78 5.30 6.67
C GLU A 154 -2.04 5.25 5.79
N LEU A 155 -2.24 4.17 5.03
CA LEU A 155 -3.42 3.95 4.20
C LEU A 155 -4.71 3.96 5.03
N GLN A 156 -4.77 3.18 6.12
CA GLN A 156 -5.96 3.16 6.96
C GLN A 156 -6.22 4.53 7.61
N ASN A 157 -5.17 5.23 8.06
CA ASN A 157 -5.31 6.57 8.61
C ASN A 157 -5.84 7.54 7.55
N PHE A 158 -5.28 7.51 6.35
CA PHE A 158 -5.71 8.37 5.25
C PHE A 158 -7.18 8.13 4.90
N ILE A 159 -7.61 6.87 4.76
CA ILE A 159 -9.01 6.53 4.49
C ILE A 159 -9.91 7.06 5.61
N ARG A 160 -9.62 6.76 6.87
CA ARG A 160 -10.48 7.16 8.01
C ARG A 160 -10.60 8.67 8.15
N HIS A 161 -9.49 9.39 8.09
CA HIS A 161 -9.49 10.85 8.27
C HIS A 161 -10.06 11.60 7.06
N THR A 162 -10.15 10.96 5.89
CA THR A 162 -10.67 11.60 4.68
C THR A 162 -12.04 11.09 4.23
N SER A 163 -12.69 10.18 4.98
CA SER A 163 -13.99 9.59 4.62
C SER A 163 -15.19 10.10 5.43
N ALA A 164 -15.02 11.12 6.27
CA ALA A 164 -16.10 11.60 7.16
C ALA A 164 -17.38 12.07 6.45
N GLY A 165 -17.29 12.47 5.17
CA GLY A 165 -18.44 12.84 4.32
C GLY A 165 -18.97 11.74 3.40
N ALA A 166 -18.27 10.60 3.31
CA ALA A 166 -18.61 9.56 2.36
C ALA A 166 -19.86 8.80 2.77
N ASP A 167 -20.82 8.68 1.85
CA ASP A 167 -21.91 7.72 2.00
C ASP A 167 -21.41 6.30 1.68
N VAL A 168 -20.46 6.19 0.75
CA VAL A 168 -19.84 4.93 0.31
C VAL A 168 -18.33 5.12 0.15
N VAL A 169 -17.55 4.19 0.70
CA VAL A 169 -16.09 4.12 0.54
C VAL A 169 -15.73 2.88 -0.25
N ILE A 170 -14.87 3.04 -1.26
CA ILE A 170 -14.35 1.94 -2.09
C ILE A 170 -12.83 2.08 -2.14
N LEU A 171 -12.11 1.01 -1.89
CA LEU A 171 -10.66 0.94 -2.06
C LEU A 171 -10.34 -0.14 -3.07
N GLY A 172 -9.56 0.17 -4.10
CA GLY A 172 -9.06 -0.83 -5.04
C GLY A 172 -7.56 -0.69 -5.29
N GLY A 173 -6.89 -1.82 -5.44
CA GLY A 173 -5.52 -1.86 -5.93
C GLY A 173 -4.69 -3.01 -5.41
N ASP A 174 -3.40 -2.93 -5.73
CA ASP A 174 -2.39 -3.91 -5.37
C ASP A 174 -1.81 -3.59 -3.99
N LEU A 175 -2.10 -4.45 -3.01
CA LEU A 175 -1.63 -4.28 -1.65
C LEU A 175 -0.35 -5.06 -1.36
N ASN A 176 0.16 -5.86 -2.30
CA ASN A 176 1.39 -6.65 -2.15
C ASN A 176 1.45 -7.46 -0.84
N MET A 177 0.29 -7.90 -0.37
CA MET A 177 0.13 -8.63 0.88
C MET A 177 -0.98 -9.67 0.74
N HIS A 178 -0.76 -10.85 1.32
CA HIS A 178 -1.70 -11.94 1.30
C HIS A 178 -2.87 -11.66 2.27
N PRO A 179 -4.04 -12.32 2.12
CA PRO A 179 -5.24 -11.97 2.88
C PRO A 179 -5.09 -12.04 4.41
N THR A 180 -4.19 -12.87 4.92
CA THR A 180 -3.95 -13.04 6.37
C THR A 180 -2.76 -12.22 6.89
N ASP A 181 -2.06 -11.50 6.01
CA ASP A 181 -0.90 -10.70 6.39
C ASP A 181 -1.31 -9.52 7.26
N LEU A 182 -0.37 -9.09 8.11
CA LEU A 182 -0.59 -8.08 9.14
C LEU A 182 -1.13 -6.76 8.59
N GLY A 183 -0.65 -6.29 7.43
CA GLY A 183 -1.13 -5.05 6.84
C GLY A 183 -2.58 -5.14 6.34
N ILE A 184 -3.04 -6.29 5.85
CA ILE A 184 -4.44 -6.50 5.43
C ILE A 184 -5.35 -6.52 6.66
N ARG A 185 -5.00 -7.30 7.69
CA ARG A 185 -5.72 -7.32 8.96
C ARG A 185 -5.81 -5.93 9.59
N LEU A 186 -4.69 -5.21 9.65
CA LEU A 186 -4.63 -3.84 10.16
C LEU A 186 -5.55 -2.90 9.40
N LEU A 187 -5.54 -2.95 8.07
CA LEU A 187 -6.41 -2.14 7.21
C LEU A 187 -7.89 -2.44 7.48
N GLN A 188 -8.29 -3.71 7.43
CA GLN A 188 -9.69 -4.11 7.57
C GLN A 188 -10.22 -3.82 8.97
N SER A 189 -9.50 -4.19 10.03
CA SER A 189 -9.97 -4.02 11.41
C SER A 189 -10.10 -2.55 11.81
N TYR A 190 -9.26 -1.64 11.28
CA TYR A 190 -9.34 -0.23 11.63
C TYR A 190 -10.34 0.56 10.77
N THR A 191 -10.48 0.21 9.49
CA THR A 191 -11.40 0.91 8.57
C THR A 191 -12.81 0.31 8.54
N GLU A 192 -12.94 -0.96 8.94
CA GLU A 192 -14.12 -1.81 8.76
C GLU A 192 -14.49 -2.01 7.29
N LEU A 193 -13.51 -1.82 6.39
CA LEU A 193 -13.65 -2.16 4.99
C LEU A 193 -13.81 -3.66 4.81
N LYS A 194 -14.83 -4.04 4.02
CA LYS A 194 -15.16 -5.42 3.72
C LYS A 194 -14.54 -5.83 2.38
N ASP A 195 -13.98 -7.03 2.33
CA ASP A 195 -13.37 -7.60 1.13
C ASP A 195 -14.46 -8.09 0.18
N CYS A 196 -14.52 -7.57 -1.05
CA CYS A 196 -15.46 -8.06 -2.05
C CYS A 196 -15.36 -9.57 -2.25
N PHE A 197 -14.17 -10.17 -2.17
CA PHE A 197 -14.01 -11.61 -2.35
C PHE A 197 -14.71 -12.41 -1.26
N ASN A 198 -14.67 -11.93 -0.01
CA ASN A 198 -15.30 -12.62 1.11
C ASN A 198 -16.82 -12.36 1.19
N GLU A 199 -17.27 -11.19 0.73
CA GLU A 199 -18.68 -10.78 0.82
C GLU A 199 -19.50 -11.09 -0.44
N THR A 200 -18.86 -11.48 -1.55
CA THR A 200 -19.58 -11.67 -2.81
C THR A 200 -20.57 -12.83 -2.75
N ALA A 201 -21.76 -12.63 -3.31
CA ALA A 201 -22.74 -13.72 -3.47
C ALA A 201 -22.35 -14.71 -4.58
N SER A 202 -21.59 -14.24 -5.59
CA SER A 202 -21.12 -15.06 -6.70
C SER A 202 -19.68 -14.70 -7.08
N PHE A 203 -18.85 -15.72 -7.27
CA PHE A 203 -17.46 -15.55 -7.68
C PHE A 203 -17.16 -16.33 -8.95
N ASP A 204 -16.58 -15.66 -9.95
CA ASP A 204 -16.08 -16.29 -11.18
C ASP A 204 -14.62 -15.91 -11.43
N GLY A 205 -13.69 -16.80 -11.13
CA GLY A 205 -12.27 -16.47 -11.22
C GLY A 205 -11.34 -17.63 -10.89
N CYS A 206 -10.08 -17.30 -10.64
CA CYS A 206 -9.08 -18.24 -10.15
C CYS A 206 -9.40 -18.71 -8.72
N GLU A 207 -8.93 -19.89 -8.37
CA GLU A 207 -9.09 -20.45 -7.02
C GLU A 207 -8.63 -19.44 -5.95
N GLN A 208 -9.35 -19.36 -4.83
CA GLN A 208 -9.08 -18.44 -3.72
C GLN A 208 -8.98 -16.95 -4.10
N GLY A 209 -9.46 -16.58 -5.29
CA GLY A 209 -9.36 -15.21 -5.81
C GLY A 209 -7.93 -14.82 -6.19
N PHE A 210 -7.07 -15.77 -6.55
CA PHE A 210 -5.69 -15.46 -6.91
C PHE A 210 -5.60 -14.42 -8.03
N THR A 211 -4.72 -13.44 -7.83
CA THR A 211 -4.48 -12.34 -8.77
C THR A 211 -3.08 -12.41 -9.38
N HIS A 212 -2.25 -13.34 -8.92
CA HIS A 212 -0.97 -13.67 -9.52
C HIS A 212 -0.82 -15.19 -9.53
N ILE A 213 -0.81 -15.81 -10.73
CA ILE A 213 -1.00 -17.25 -10.92
C ILE A 213 0.07 -17.88 -11.81
N THR A 214 0.32 -19.19 -11.65
CA THR A 214 1.32 -19.94 -12.46
C THR A 214 0.95 -20.09 -13.93
N ASP A 215 -0.33 -19.95 -14.28
CA ASP A 215 -0.83 -20.06 -15.66
C ASP A 215 -0.58 -18.79 -16.46
N ASN A 216 -0.32 -17.67 -15.78
CA ASN A 216 0.08 -16.42 -16.41
C ASN A 216 1.57 -16.50 -16.79
N PRO A 217 1.94 -16.36 -18.09
CA PRO A 217 3.31 -16.51 -18.55
C PRO A 217 4.24 -15.35 -18.15
N PHE A 218 3.72 -14.29 -17.55
CA PHE A 218 4.52 -13.16 -17.07
C PHE A 218 4.91 -13.27 -15.59
N THR A 219 4.35 -14.23 -14.84
CA THR A 219 4.63 -14.42 -13.42
C THR A 219 5.83 -15.32 -13.17
N HIS A 220 6.48 -15.15 -12.01
CA HIS A 220 7.55 -16.03 -11.56
C HIS A 220 7.00 -17.30 -10.88
N LYS A 221 6.79 -18.34 -11.68
CA LYS A 221 6.10 -19.58 -11.24
C LYS A 221 6.68 -20.21 -9.99
N GLN A 222 8.00 -20.28 -9.85
CA GLN A 222 8.65 -20.91 -8.70
C GLN A 222 8.31 -20.22 -7.38
N GLY A 223 8.01 -18.91 -7.40
CA GLY A 223 7.58 -18.17 -6.22
C GLY A 223 6.14 -18.48 -5.79
N LEU A 224 5.33 -19.05 -6.68
CA LEU A 224 3.91 -19.32 -6.46
C LEU A 224 3.61 -20.77 -6.07
N VAL A 225 4.53 -21.70 -6.39
CA VAL A 225 4.39 -23.12 -6.04
C VAL A 225 4.16 -23.35 -4.54
N PRO A 226 4.88 -22.67 -3.61
CA PRO A 226 4.63 -22.84 -2.17
C PRO A 226 3.22 -22.43 -1.72
N PHE A 227 2.50 -21.65 -2.53
CA PHE A 227 1.15 -21.14 -2.24
C PHE A 227 0.06 -21.85 -3.05
N GLY A 228 0.34 -23.04 -3.58
CA GLY A 228 -0.65 -23.81 -4.35
C GLY A 228 -0.85 -23.31 -5.78
N GLY A 229 0.10 -22.54 -6.33
CA GLY A 229 0.07 -22.09 -7.72
C GLY A 229 -0.47 -20.68 -7.93
N GLY A 230 -0.80 -19.95 -6.86
CA GLY A 230 -1.15 -18.54 -6.96
C GLY A 230 -1.18 -17.83 -5.60
N ILE A 231 -1.25 -16.51 -5.66
CA ILE A 231 -1.41 -15.63 -4.50
C ILE A 231 -2.45 -14.55 -4.82
N ARG A 232 -3.09 -14.03 -3.77
CA ARG A 232 -4.04 -12.91 -3.85
C ARG A 232 -3.42 -11.70 -3.19
N ILE A 233 -3.13 -10.68 -4.01
CA ILE A 233 -2.47 -9.44 -3.58
C ILE A 233 -3.19 -8.18 -4.08
N ASP A 234 -4.12 -8.32 -5.01
CA ASP A 234 -5.00 -7.25 -5.46
C ASP A 234 -6.37 -7.39 -4.81
N TYR A 235 -6.97 -6.25 -4.47
CA TYR A 235 -8.23 -6.23 -3.72
C TYR A 235 -9.17 -5.14 -4.22
N ILE A 236 -10.46 -5.38 -4.05
CA ILE A 236 -11.50 -4.35 -4.01
C ILE A 236 -12.18 -4.49 -2.65
N PHE A 237 -12.10 -3.45 -1.84
CA PHE A 237 -12.82 -3.33 -0.58
C PHE A 237 -13.90 -2.27 -0.65
N PHE A 238 -14.92 -2.42 0.18
CA PHE A 238 -16.00 -1.44 0.28
C PHE A 238 -16.50 -1.26 1.71
N LYS A 239 -17.12 -0.11 1.98
CA LYS A 239 -17.86 0.18 3.21
C LYS A 239 -19.01 1.12 2.89
N GLY A 240 -20.19 0.82 3.44
CA GLY A 240 -21.34 1.72 3.48
C GLY A 240 -21.36 2.56 4.75
N SER A 241 -22.08 3.67 4.70
CA SER A 241 -22.39 4.50 5.87
C SER A 241 -23.79 4.17 6.43
N GLU A 242 -24.20 4.87 7.48
CA GLU A 242 -25.58 4.84 7.98
C GLU A 242 -26.63 5.29 6.96
N LYS A 243 -26.21 5.99 5.90
CA LYS A 243 -27.11 6.49 4.84
C LYS A 243 -27.17 5.55 3.63
N ALA A 244 -26.15 4.71 3.44
CA ALA A 244 -26.07 3.81 2.30
C ALA A 244 -25.52 2.44 2.72
N GLN A 245 -26.37 1.41 2.65
CA GLN A 245 -25.92 0.03 2.75
C GLN A 245 -25.34 -0.42 1.42
N VAL A 246 -24.28 -1.23 1.47
CA VAL A 246 -23.58 -1.72 0.29
C VAL A 246 -23.42 -3.24 0.38
N SER A 247 -23.66 -3.94 -0.71
CA SER A 247 -23.40 -5.38 -0.84
C SER A 247 -22.65 -5.69 -2.13
N CYS A 248 -21.82 -6.73 -2.12
CA CYS A 248 -21.15 -7.24 -3.32
C CYS A 248 -22.00 -8.36 -3.96
N GLU A 249 -22.59 -8.09 -5.12
CA GLU A 249 -23.43 -9.06 -5.85
C GLU A 249 -22.57 -10.09 -6.58
N SER A 250 -21.52 -9.63 -7.25
CA SER A 250 -20.56 -10.50 -7.92
C SER A 250 -19.13 -9.95 -7.88
N LEU A 251 -18.16 -10.86 -7.94
CA LEU A 251 -16.75 -10.56 -8.15
C LEU A 251 -16.21 -11.53 -9.19
N SER A 252 -15.41 -11.04 -10.14
CA SER A 252 -14.71 -11.90 -11.08
C SER A 252 -13.24 -11.55 -11.23
N THR A 253 -12.45 -12.57 -11.58
CA THR A 253 -11.06 -12.41 -12.01
C THR A 253 -10.86 -12.91 -13.44
N SER A 254 -9.83 -12.39 -14.13
CA SER A 254 -9.30 -13.12 -15.27
C SER A 254 -8.63 -14.42 -14.79
N LYS A 255 -8.43 -15.36 -15.73
CA LYS A 255 -7.94 -16.73 -15.45
C LYS A 255 -6.66 -17.04 -16.22
N GLY A 256 -5.77 -16.06 -16.34
CA GLY A 256 -4.53 -16.14 -17.11
C GLY A 256 -4.76 -15.92 -18.60
N PRO A 257 -4.64 -16.96 -19.46
CA PRO A 257 -4.83 -16.80 -20.90
C PRO A 257 -6.21 -16.20 -21.25
N ILE A 258 -6.21 -15.17 -22.10
CA ILE A 258 -7.44 -14.52 -22.55
C ILE A 258 -7.85 -15.11 -23.90
N PRO A 259 -9.08 -15.64 -24.05
CA PRO A 259 -9.54 -16.23 -25.30
C PRO A 259 -9.41 -15.28 -26.49
N GLY A 260 -8.78 -15.75 -27.57
CA GLY A 260 -8.58 -14.98 -28.79
C GLY A 260 -7.48 -13.91 -28.71
N GLN A 261 -6.76 -13.81 -27.60
CA GLN A 261 -5.64 -12.88 -27.43
C GLN A 261 -4.30 -13.63 -27.29
N PRO A 262 -3.20 -13.03 -27.75
CA PRO A 262 -1.89 -13.69 -27.74
C PRO A 262 -1.22 -13.79 -26.36
N PHE A 263 -1.66 -13.00 -25.38
CA PHE A 263 -1.12 -12.95 -24.03
C PHE A 263 -2.14 -12.33 -23.04
N PRO A 264 -1.94 -12.46 -21.71
CA PRO A 264 -2.79 -11.78 -20.72
C PRO A 264 -2.64 -10.26 -20.71
N TYR A 265 -3.58 -9.57 -20.04
CA TYR A 265 -3.56 -8.11 -19.89
C TYR A 265 -2.37 -7.61 -19.08
N SER A 266 -1.93 -8.37 -18.09
CA SER A 266 -0.83 -8.06 -17.18
C SER A 266 -0.22 -9.35 -16.61
N ASP A 267 0.84 -9.25 -15.81
CA ASP A 267 1.27 -10.33 -14.91
C ASP A 267 0.31 -10.51 -13.72
N HIS A 268 -0.55 -9.53 -13.46
CA HIS A 268 -1.69 -9.63 -12.56
C HIS A 268 -2.99 -9.95 -13.32
N GLU A 269 -3.90 -10.67 -12.63
CA GLU A 269 -5.26 -10.90 -13.09
C GLU A 269 -6.16 -9.70 -12.77
N THR A 270 -7.11 -9.41 -13.64
CA THR A 270 -8.07 -8.30 -13.46
C THR A 270 -9.03 -8.59 -12.31
N LEU A 271 -9.51 -7.57 -11.61
CA LEU A 271 -10.64 -7.67 -10.67
C LEU A 271 -11.83 -6.85 -11.18
N SER A 272 -13.02 -7.44 -11.15
CA SER A 272 -14.27 -6.75 -11.49
C SER A 272 -15.34 -7.07 -10.45
N ALA A 273 -15.73 -6.08 -9.65
CA ALA A 273 -16.77 -6.21 -8.63
C ALA A 273 -18.05 -5.47 -9.06
N GLU A 274 -19.21 -6.07 -8.81
CA GLU A 274 -20.52 -5.43 -8.92
C GLU A 274 -21.06 -5.17 -7.51
N LEU A 275 -21.14 -3.88 -7.15
CA LEU A 275 -21.67 -3.42 -5.88
C LEU A 275 -23.10 -2.91 -6.06
N VAL A 276 -23.95 -3.20 -5.10
CA VAL A 276 -25.33 -2.69 -5.03
C VAL A 276 -25.44 -1.77 -3.83
N LEU A 277 -25.87 -0.54 -4.08
CA LEU A 277 -26.03 0.52 -3.10
C LEU A 277 -27.51 0.68 -2.77
N TYR A 278 -27.86 0.55 -1.49
CA TYR A 278 -29.22 0.75 -0.98
C TYR A 278 -29.25 2.00 -0.10
N PRO A 279 -30.21 2.91 -0.29
CA PRO A 279 -30.50 3.93 0.71
C PRO A 279 -30.87 3.23 2.01
N ALA A 280 -30.11 3.46 3.07
CA ALA A 280 -30.35 2.82 4.36
C ALA A 280 -31.67 3.33 4.96
N LYS A 281 -32.47 2.41 5.50
CA LYS A 281 -33.58 2.76 6.40
C LYS A 281 -33.02 2.85 7.82
N VAL A 282 -33.35 3.92 8.53
CA VAL A 282 -32.94 4.12 9.92
C VAL A 282 -33.64 3.06 10.78
N GLU A 283 -32.93 2.01 11.16
CA GLU A 283 -33.32 1.14 12.27
C GLU A 283 -32.44 1.49 13.47
N LYS A 284 -33.08 1.95 14.55
CA LYS A 284 -32.42 2.27 15.83
C LYS A 284 -32.69 1.16 16.83
N GLY A 285 -31.62 0.59 17.35
CA GLY A 285 -31.63 -0.21 18.58
C GLY A 285 -30.33 -1.01 18.70
N GLU A 286 -29.38 -0.53 19.52
CA GLU A 286 -28.21 -1.32 19.89
C GLU A 286 -28.65 -2.44 20.85
N SER A 287 -28.40 -3.69 20.47
CA SER A 287 -28.68 -4.86 21.31
C SER A 287 -27.47 -5.23 22.18
N THR A 288 -27.69 -5.89 23.33
CA THR A 288 -26.62 -6.40 24.21
C THR A 288 -25.63 -7.31 23.47
N GLN A 289 -26.09 -8.01 22.42
CA GLN A 289 -25.27 -8.87 21.58
C GLN A 289 -24.31 -8.08 20.67
N GLU A 290 -24.69 -6.88 20.22
CA GLU A 290 -23.82 -5.96 19.48
C GLU A 290 -22.72 -5.36 20.35
N LYS A 291 -22.99 -5.09 21.64
CA LYS A 291 -21.97 -4.60 22.58
C LYS A 291 -20.87 -5.64 22.83
N VAL A 292 -21.23 -6.92 22.97
CA VAL A 292 -20.26 -8.02 23.14
C VAL A 292 -19.41 -8.19 21.87
N CYS A 293 -20.03 -8.21 20.69
CA CYS A 293 -19.32 -8.28 19.41
C CYS A 293 -18.36 -7.10 19.21
N THR A 294 -18.77 -5.89 19.61
CA THR A 294 -17.93 -4.69 19.55
C THR A 294 -16.71 -4.80 20.48
N THR A 295 -16.87 -5.41 21.66
CA THR A 295 -15.77 -5.62 22.61
C THR A 295 -14.72 -6.59 22.06
N GLU A 296 -15.16 -7.70 21.45
CA GLU A 296 -14.28 -8.69 20.82
C GLU A 296 -13.48 -8.09 19.67
N LYS A 297 -14.15 -7.38 18.75
CA LYS A 297 -13.51 -6.66 17.63
C LYS A 297 -12.50 -5.63 18.10
N LEU A 298 -12.81 -4.90 19.17
CA LEU A 298 -11.90 -3.91 19.72
C LEU A 298 -10.66 -4.55 20.37
N SER A 299 -10.84 -5.67 21.07
CA SER A 299 -9.74 -6.47 21.63
C SER A 299 -8.83 -7.02 20.53
N GLU A 300 -9.41 -7.54 19.45
CA GLU A 300 -8.66 -7.99 18.28
C GLU A 300 -7.88 -6.85 17.63
N LEU A 301 -8.50 -5.68 17.47
CA LEU A 301 -7.83 -4.48 16.94
C LEU A 301 -6.64 -4.05 17.82
N VAL A 302 -6.77 -4.08 19.15
CA VAL A 302 -5.65 -3.80 20.07
C VAL A 302 -4.50 -4.77 19.83
N ASN A 303 -4.78 -6.06 19.66
CA ASN A 303 -3.77 -7.08 19.39
C ASN A 303 -3.07 -6.84 18.05
N ILE A 304 -3.83 -6.57 16.99
CA ILE A 304 -3.31 -6.31 15.64
C ILE A 304 -2.42 -5.06 15.62
N VAL A 305 -2.84 -3.96 16.26
CA VAL A 305 -2.01 -2.73 16.31
C VAL A 305 -0.76 -2.95 17.15
N THR A 306 -0.84 -3.78 18.21
CA THR A 306 0.33 -4.15 19.02
C THR A 306 1.34 -5.00 18.24
N GLU A 307 0.85 -5.94 17.43
CA GLU A 307 1.65 -6.74 16.51
C GLU A 307 2.32 -5.84 15.46
N ALA A 308 1.55 -4.97 14.78
CA ALA A 308 2.06 -4.00 13.80
C ALA A 308 3.15 -3.10 14.39
N ARG A 309 2.93 -2.60 15.61
CA ARG A 309 3.91 -1.80 16.34
C ARG A 309 5.18 -2.58 16.63
N THR A 310 5.07 -3.87 16.95
CA THR A 310 6.23 -4.73 17.21
C THR A 310 7.06 -4.92 15.95
N GLU A 311 6.43 -5.18 14.80
CA GLU A 311 7.12 -5.27 13.51
C GLU A 311 7.81 -3.95 13.12
N VAL A 312 7.14 -2.81 13.30
CA VAL A 312 7.74 -1.49 13.06
C VAL A 312 8.94 -1.24 13.98
N LYS A 313 8.87 -1.66 15.25
CA LYS A 313 10.01 -1.60 16.16
C LYS A 313 11.17 -2.46 15.72
N VAL A 314 10.93 -3.68 15.24
CA VAL A 314 12.00 -4.55 14.71
C VAL A 314 12.70 -3.86 13.54
N GLY A 315 11.92 -3.30 12.61
CA GLY A 315 12.45 -2.49 11.51
C GLY A 315 13.26 -1.29 11.99
N LEU A 316 12.77 -0.57 13.00
CA LEU A 316 13.44 0.61 13.57
C LEU A 316 14.83 0.25 14.13
N HIS A 317 14.93 -0.81 14.95
CA HIS A 317 16.22 -1.25 15.50
C HIS A 317 17.20 -1.68 14.38
N CYS A 318 16.69 -2.31 13.32
CA CYS A 318 17.49 -2.66 12.15
C CYS A 318 18.04 -1.40 11.46
N ALA A 319 17.17 -0.44 11.16
CA ALA A 319 17.54 0.82 10.52
C ALA A 319 18.52 1.65 11.37
N GLU A 320 18.35 1.68 12.69
CA GLU A 320 19.28 2.34 13.62
C GLU A 320 20.66 1.68 13.61
N ARG A 321 20.72 0.35 13.61
CA ARG A 321 21.98 -0.41 13.51
C ARG A 321 22.69 -0.14 12.19
N MET A 322 21.94 -0.08 11.08
CA MET A 322 22.49 0.24 9.76
C MET A 322 23.00 1.67 9.70
N ARG A 323 22.25 2.63 10.25
CA ARG A 323 22.67 4.04 10.38
C ARG A 323 23.95 4.18 11.21
N TYR A 324 24.05 3.48 12.35
CA TYR A 324 25.26 3.46 13.19
C TYR A 324 26.45 2.87 12.44
N THR A 325 26.24 1.78 11.70
CA THR A 325 27.28 1.15 10.89
C THR A 325 27.77 2.07 9.78
N ALA A 326 26.86 2.78 9.09
CA ALA A 326 27.21 3.79 8.09
C ALA A 326 28.01 4.95 8.72
N ALA A 327 27.58 5.47 9.87
CA ALA A 327 28.29 6.53 10.58
C ALA A 327 29.71 6.12 10.98
N ARG A 328 29.89 4.94 11.59
CA ARG A 328 31.20 4.43 12.00
C ARG A 328 32.13 4.26 10.81
N THR A 329 31.61 3.72 9.70
CA THR A 329 32.39 3.52 8.47
C THR A 329 32.77 4.85 7.82
N GLY A 330 31.85 5.84 7.83
CA GLY A 330 32.13 7.20 7.36
C GLY A 330 33.19 7.91 8.21
N ILE A 331 33.14 7.79 9.53
CA ILE A 331 34.17 8.34 10.44
C ILE A 331 35.54 7.72 10.15
N MET A 332 35.59 6.40 9.94
CA MET A 332 36.83 5.71 9.57
C MET A 332 37.35 6.19 8.20
N GLY A 333 36.48 6.33 7.21
CA GLY A 333 36.82 6.89 5.89
C GLY A 333 37.36 8.33 5.98
N LEU A 334 36.75 9.17 6.82
CA LEU A 334 37.21 10.53 7.09
C LEU A 334 38.58 10.54 7.78
N ALA A 335 38.79 9.69 8.79
CA ALA A 335 40.07 9.60 9.49
C ALA A 335 41.20 9.17 8.54
N LEU A 336 40.93 8.21 7.65
CA LEU A 336 41.89 7.78 6.62
C LEU A 336 42.18 8.91 5.62
N LEU A 337 41.16 9.64 5.17
CA LEU A 337 41.34 10.77 4.26
C LEU A 337 42.16 11.90 4.91
N LEU A 338 41.92 12.21 6.18
CA LEU A 338 42.70 13.18 6.95
C LEU A 338 44.15 12.73 7.14
N LEU A 339 44.37 11.44 7.39
CA LEU A 339 45.70 10.86 7.49
C LEU A 339 46.46 10.99 6.17
N GLU A 340 45.81 10.73 5.04
CA GLU A 340 46.40 10.94 3.72
C GLU A 340 46.74 12.40 3.46
N LEU A 341 45.82 13.33 3.76
CA LEU A 341 46.09 14.76 3.63
C LEU A 341 47.27 15.20 4.51
N ALA A 342 47.39 14.66 5.72
CA ALA A 342 48.53 14.90 6.59
C ALA A 342 49.84 14.36 5.97
N ILE A 343 49.83 13.14 5.41
CA ILE A 343 50.99 12.55 4.71
C ILE A 343 51.39 13.41 3.49
N ALA A 344 50.43 13.88 2.69
CA ALA A 344 50.69 14.76 1.56
C ALA A 344 51.24 16.14 1.96
N ALA A 345 50.95 16.61 3.18
CA ALA A 345 51.49 17.86 3.68
C ALA A 345 52.96 17.74 4.15
N VAL A 346 53.44 16.53 4.46
CA VAL A 346 54.82 16.32 4.96
C VAL A 346 55.89 16.84 3.99
N PRO A 347 55.88 16.53 2.68
CA PRO A 347 56.85 17.09 1.74
C PRO A 347 56.76 18.61 1.57
N CYS A 348 55.57 19.20 1.73
CA CYS A 348 55.39 20.65 1.67
C CYS A 348 55.97 21.37 2.90
N LEU A 349 56.05 20.68 4.04
CA LEU A 349 56.61 21.18 5.29
C LEU A 349 58.11 20.84 5.46
N ALA A 350 58.59 19.80 4.79
CA ALA A 350 60.00 19.41 4.75
C ALA A 350 60.74 20.22 3.68
N LEU A 351 61.33 21.36 4.08
CA LEU A 351 62.26 22.12 3.26
C LEU A 351 63.50 21.26 2.92
N GLY A 352 63.53 20.66 1.72
CA GLY A 352 64.80 20.33 1.05
C GLY A 352 65.09 18.87 0.66
N THR A 353 64.13 17.94 0.59
CA THR A 353 64.41 16.59 0.06
C THR A 353 63.43 16.17 -1.04
N GLU A 354 63.93 16.06 -2.28
CA GLU A 354 63.19 15.41 -3.36
C GLU A 354 63.09 13.90 -3.10
N GLN A 355 62.00 13.47 -2.48
CA GLN A 355 61.63 12.06 -2.40
C GLN A 355 60.68 11.68 -3.54
N ASN A 356 60.95 10.54 -4.17
CA ASN A 356 60.06 9.91 -5.14
C ASN A 356 58.76 9.44 -4.46
N PHE A 357 57.79 10.34 -4.34
CA PHE A 357 56.48 10.04 -3.74
C PHE A 357 55.61 9.23 -4.72
N PRO A 358 54.99 8.11 -4.30
CA PRO A 358 54.15 7.27 -5.17
C PRO A 358 52.78 7.94 -5.43
N LYS A 359 52.78 8.99 -6.27
CA LYS A 359 51.62 9.85 -6.56
C LYS A 359 50.38 9.06 -7.01
N ALA A 360 50.55 8.07 -7.87
CA ALA A 360 49.43 7.29 -8.40
C ALA A 360 48.71 6.48 -7.31
N SER A 361 49.44 5.74 -6.49
CA SER A 361 48.87 4.97 -5.38
C SER A 361 48.23 5.87 -4.32
N PHE A 362 48.84 7.02 -4.06
CA PHE A 362 48.30 8.01 -3.14
C PHE A 362 46.98 8.62 -3.62
N TYR A 363 46.90 9.04 -4.89
CA TYR A 363 45.65 9.56 -5.43
C TYR A 363 44.56 8.50 -5.53
N LEU A 364 44.93 7.24 -5.80
CA LEU A 364 43.98 6.13 -5.82
C LEU A 364 43.40 5.85 -4.43
N LEU A 365 44.24 5.87 -3.39
CA LEU A 365 43.80 5.69 -2.01
C LEU A 365 42.94 6.89 -1.55
N GLY A 366 43.32 8.12 -1.90
CA GLY A 366 42.50 9.32 -1.68
C GLY A 366 41.13 9.26 -2.34
N ALA A 367 41.08 8.83 -3.60
CA ALA A 367 39.82 8.64 -4.31
C ALA A 367 38.96 7.56 -3.66
N LEU A 368 39.56 6.47 -3.17
CA LEU A 368 38.85 5.41 -2.46
C LEU A 368 38.31 5.90 -1.12
N CYS A 369 39.10 6.59 -0.31
CA CYS A 369 38.70 7.17 0.97
C CYS A 369 37.56 8.18 0.79
N PHE A 370 37.66 9.06 -0.21
CA PHE A 370 36.58 9.98 -0.57
C PHE A 370 35.31 9.24 -1.00
N SER A 371 35.43 8.21 -1.85
CA SER A 371 34.28 7.42 -2.33
C SER A 371 33.57 6.68 -1.20
N ILE A 372 34.33 6.13 -0.24
CA ILE A 372 33.79 5.50 0.97
C ILE A 372 33.07 6.55 1.83
N LEU A 373 33.70 7.70 2.10
CA LEU A 373 33.11 8.77 2.89
C LEU A 373 31.81 9.29 2.25
N PHE A 374 31.82 9.53 0.94
CA PHE A 374 30.66 9.99 0.20
C PHE A 374 29.51 8.97 0.25
N SER A 375 29.79 7.71 -0.08
CA SER A 375 28.78 6.65 -0.10
C SER A 375 28.19 6.38 1.28
N THR A 376 29.02 6.35 2.33
CA THR A 376 28.56 6.14 3.71
C THR A 376 27.78 7.33 4.25
N THR A 377 28.10 8.55 3.82
CA THR A 377 27.32 9.75 4.14
C THR A 377 25.92 9.68 3.51
N LEU A 378 25.82 9.26 2.25
CA LEU A 378 24.52 9.04 1.61
C LEU A 378 23.70 7.96 2.32
N LEU A 379 24.31 6.82 2.65
CA LEU A 379 23.66 5.76 3.42
C LEU A 379 23.20 6.25 4.79
N TYR A 380 24.01 7.04 5.49
CA TYR A 380 23.64 7.64 6.77
C TYR A 380 22.39 8.52 6.65
N ILE A 381 22.29 9.33 5.58
CA ILE A 381 21.11 10.15 5.31
C ILE A 381 19.88 9.27 5.05
N PHE A 382 20.01 8.25 4.19
CA PHE A 382 18.88 7.37 3.84
C PHE A 382 18.37 6.57 5.04
N TYR A 383 19.25 5.93 5.82
CA TYR A 383 18.85 5.27 7.06
C TYR A 383 18.33 6.28 8.10
N GLY A 384 18.82 7.52 8.09
CA GLY A 384 18.29 8.59 8.93
C GLY A 384 16.84 8.96 8.59
N MET A 385 16.48 8.98 7.31
CA MET A 385 15.10 9.19 6.87
C MET A 385 14.19 8.03 7.27
N GLU A 386 14.66 6.80 7.06
CA GLU A 386 13.95 5.58 7.43
C GLU A 386 13.67 5.51 8.93
N VAL A 387 14.70 5.73 9.77
CA VAL A 387 14.56 5.77 11.23
C VAL A 387 13.50 6.79 11.66
N ARG A 388 13.48 8.00 11.08
CA ARG A 388 12.48 9.01 11.43
C ARG A 388 11.06 8.59 11.05
N ALA A 389 10.88 7.97 9.89
CA ALA A 389 9.57 7.50 9.45
C ALA A 389 9.06 6.33 10.31
N LEU A 390 9.92 5.34 10.58
CA LEU A 390 9.61 4.21 11.45
C LEU A 390 9.30 4.65 12.88
N GLN A 391 10.10 5.57 13.44
CA GLN A 391 9.87 6.13 14.77
C GLN A 391 8.53 6.88 14.82
N GLY A 392 8.24 7.71 13.81
CA GLY A 392 6.96 8.42 13.74
C GLY A 392 5.75 7.48 13.68
N ALA A 393 5.83 6.40 12.90
CA ALA A 393 4.79 5.39 12.85
C ALA A 393 4.64 4.63 14.18
N GLU A 394 5.75 4.26 14.83
CA GLU A 394 5.73 3.62 16.16
C GLU A 394 5.07 4.50 17.21
N ASP A 395 5.39 5.80 17.20
CA ASP A 395 4.80 6.79 18.13
C ASP A 395 3.28 6.89 17.92
N GLN A 396 2.83 6.95 16.67
CA GLN A 396 1.40 6.97 16.32
C GLN A 396 0.70 5.68 16.75
N MET A 397 1.29 4.52 16.48
CA MET A 397 0.72 3.23 16.88
C MET A 397 0.67 3.10 18.40
N ARG A 398 1.68 3.59 19.13
CA ARG A 398 1.67 3.63 20.60
C ARG A 398 0.52 4.45 21.14
N LEU A 399 0.28 5.63 20.59
CA LEU A 399 -0.85 6.48 20.97
C LEU A 399 -2.19 5.79 20.66
N ALA A 400 -2.31 5.16 19.50
CA ALA A 400 -3.51 4.43 19.10
C ALA A 400 -3.79 3.25 20.03
N VAL A 401 -2.79 2.44 20.38
CA VAL A 401 -2.95 1.33 21.35
C VAL A 401 -3.47 1.85 22.69
N GLY A 402 -2.89 2.95 23.21
CA GLY A 402 -3.35 3.55 24.46
C GLY A 402 -4.83 3.96 24.39
N SER A 403 -5.22 4.68 23.34
CA SER A 403 -6.61 5.11 23.12
C SER A 403 -7.57 3.93 22.96
N LEU A 404 -7.17 2.88 22.23
CA LEU A 404 -7.99 1.68 22.04
C LEU A 404 -8.16 0.90 23.35
N GLN A 405 -7.12 0.82 24.18
CA GLN A 405 -7.19 0.19 25.51
C GLN A 405 -8.07 0.97 26.48
N GLU A 406 -8.05 2.31 26.43
CA GLU A 406 -8.96 3.15 27.21
C GLU A 406 -10.42 2.89 26.82
N ARG A 407 -10.73 2.94 25.51
CA ARG A 407 -12.07 2.61 25.00
C ARG A 407 -12.53 1.20 25.39
N LEU A 408 -11.62 0.22 25.36
CA LEU A 408 -11.93 -1.16 25.73
C LEU A 408 -12.29 -1.27 27.22
N LYS A 409 -11.60 -0.53 28.10
CA LYS A 409 -11.91 -0.46 29.53
C LYS A 409 -13.26 0.20 29.78
N GLU A 410 -13.56 1.30 29.09
CA GLU A 410 -14.84 2.01 29.21
C GLU A 410 -16.03 1.11 28.86
N ILE A 411 -15.95 0.39 27.72
CA ILE A 411 -17.00 -0.54 27.29
C ILE A 411 -17.16 -1.69 28.30
N THR A 412 -16.05 -2.26 28.76
CA THR A 412 -16.08 -3.39 29.72
C THR A 412 -16.70 -2.97 31.06
N ASN A 413 -16.37 -1.78 31.55
CA ASN A 413 -16.94 -1.23 32.78
C ASN A 413 -18.44 -0.94 32.62
N GLY A 414 -18.86 -0.32 31.51
CA GLY A 414 -20.28 -0.05 31.23
C GLY A 414 -21.13 -1.32 31.16
N VAL A 415 -20.61 -2.39 30.55
CA VAL A 415 -21.29 -3.71 30.53
C VAL A 415 -21.43 -4.30 31.94
N SER A 416 -20.44 -4.09 32.82
CA SER A 416 -20.49 -4.58 34.19
C SER A 416 -21.51 -3.83 35.06
N GLU A 417 -21.69 -2.52 34.82
CA GLU A 417 -22.66 -1.68 35.52
C GLU A 417 -24.10 -1.99 35.08
N GLU A 418 -24.36 -2.12 33.78
CA GLU A 418 -25.68 -2.53 33.25
C GLU A 418 -26.12 -3.89 33.79
N ARG A 419 -25.19 -4.86 33.84
CA ARG A 419 -25.46 -6.20 34.37
C ARG A 419 -25.65 -6.24 35.89
N SER A 420 -25.16 -5.22 36.59
CA SER A 420 -25.39 -5.05 38.02
C SER A 420 -26.76 -4.41 38.28
N GLN A 421 -27.17 -3.43 37.45
CA GLN A 421 -28.48 -2.79 37.53
C GLN A 421 -29.64 -3.72 37.12
N GLU A 422 -29.47 -4.58 36.10
CA GLU A 422 -30.48 -5.59 35.73
C GLU A 422 -30.73 -6.61 36.86
N LYS A 423 -29.71 -6.91 37.67
CA LYS A 423 -29.85 -7.81 38.83
C LYS A 423 -30.56 -7.15 40.02
N ASP A 424 -30.47 -5.83 40.15
CA ASP A 424 -31.09 -5.05 41.23
C ASP A 424 -32.55 -4.64 40.92
N HIS A 425 -33.01 -4.82 39.68
CA HIS A 425 -34.40 -4.57 39.24
C HIS A 425 -35.18 -5.86 38.90
N GLY A 426 -34.55 -7.02 39.04
CA GLY A 426 -35.20 -8.31 39.02
C GLY A 426 -35.70 -8.70 40.41
N ASP A 427 -37.00 -8.44 40.63
CA ASP A 427 -37.90 -9.06 41.63
C ASP A 427 -38.24 -8.23 42.90
N PRO A 428 -39.43 -7.58 42.90
CA PRO A 428 -40.23 -7.47 44.09
C PRO A 428 -41.63 -8.05 43.82
N HIS A 429 -41.79 -9.35 43.66
CA HIS A 429 -42.99 -10.10 44.06
C HIS A 429 -42.79 -11.62 43.89
N ASP A 430 -42.43 -12.29 44.98
CA ASP A 430 -43.14 -13.49 45.48
C ASP A 430 -42.98 -13.62 47.01
#